data_AF-A0A444KKX4-F1
#
_entry.id   AF-A0A444KKX4-F1
#
_cell.length_a   1.000
_cell.length_b   1.000
_cell.length_c   1.000
_cell.angle_alpha   90.00
_cell.angle_beta   90.00
_cell.angle_gamma   90.00
#
_symmetry.space_group_name_H-M   'P 1'
#
loop_
_entity.id
_entity.type
_entity.pdbx_description
1 polymer ?
#
loop_
_entity_poly.entity_id
_entity_poly.type
_entity_poly.pdbx_seq_one_letter_code
_entity_poly.pdbx_strand_id
1 'polypeptide(L)' 'MVELTLPKNSKVQQGKTWPKPEGATNLREYRIYRWSPDDDENPRMDTYFVDMDDCGPMVLDALLYIK' A
#
# COMPACT_ATOMS: atom_id res chain seq x y z
N MET A 1 -15.65 -30.62 -6.14
CA MET A 1 -14.92 -29.36 -6.33
C MET A 1 -14.39 -28.96 -4.96
N VAL A 2 -13.08 -28.90 -4.76
CA VAL A 2 -12.48 -28.48 -3.48
C VAL A 2 -12.18 -26.99 -3.58
N GLU A 3 -12.71 -26.22 -2.65
CA GLU A 3 -12.47 -24.77 -2.58
C GLU A 3 -11.23 -24.53 -1.70
N LEU A 4 -10.11 -24.19 -2.34
CA LEU A 4 -8.89 -23.75 -1.66
C LEU A 4 -9.09 -22.30 -1.19
N THR A 5 -9.79 -22.12 -0.07
CA THR A 5 -9.98 -20.80 0.52
C THR A 5 -8.84 -20.46 1.48
N LEU A 6 -8.40 -19.20 1.45
CA LEU A 6 -7.40 -18.74 2.40
C LEU A 6 -7.96 -18.81 3.83
N PRO A 7 -7.12 -19.20 4.83
CA PRO A 7 -7.48 -19.12 6.24
C PRO A 7 -7.99 -17.73 6.61
N LYS A 8 -8.87 -17.64 7.62
CA LYS A 8 -9.47 -16.37 8.05
C LYS A 8 -8.44 -15.25 8.26
N ASN A 9 -7.26 -15.61 8.79
CA ASN A 9 -6.20 -14.66 9.16
C ASN A 9 -5.26 -14.29 7.99
N SER A 10 -5.45 -14.89 6.81
CA SER A 10 -4.58 -14.68 5.64
C SER A 10 -5.31 -14.02 4.47
N LYS A 11 -6.55 -13.55 4.70
CA LYS A 11 -7.32 -12.81 3.70
C LYS A 11 -6.92 -11.35 3.70
N VAL A 12 -6.38 -10.89 2.58
CA VAL A 12 -5.99 -9.49 2.38
C VAL A 12 -7.22 -8.59 2.41
N GLN A 13 -7.22 -7.61 3.30
CA GLN A 13 -8.29 -6.62 3.44
C GLN A 13 -7.93 -5.29 2.76
N GLN A 14 -8.93 -4.44 2.54
CA GLN A 14 -8.68 -3.07 2.09
C GLN A 14 -8.11 -2.27 3.26
N GLY A 15 -6.94 -1.67 3.03
CA GLY A 15 -6.22 -0.90 4.03
C GLY A 15 -6.55 0.59 4.00
N LYS A 16 -5.63 1.39 4.54
CA LYS A 16 -5.75 2.84 4.61
C LYS A 16 -5.43 3.47 3.25
N THR A 17 -6.24 4.43 2.83
CA THR A 17 -5.95 5.30 1.69
C THR A 17 -5.44 6.63 2.21
N TRP A 18 -4.20 6.98 1.86
CA TRP A 18 -3.59 8.24 2.25
C TRP A 18 -4.06 9.37 1.32
N PRO A 19 -4.14 10.62 1.81
CA PRO A 19 -4.60 11.74 1.01
C PRO A 19 -3.65 12.00 -0.16
N LYS A 20 -4.20 12.52 -1.26
CA LYS A 20 -3.42 12.96 -2.41
C LYS A 20 -2.76 14.30 -2.09
N PRO A 21 -1.48 14.51 -2.45
CA PRO A 21 -0.85 15.83 -2.43
C PRO A 21 -1.70 16.82 -3.25
N GLU A 22 -2.00 17.99 -2.67
CA GLU A 22 -2.71 19.06 -3.37
C GLU A 22 -1.77 19.75 -4.37
N GLY A 23 -2.19 19.89 -5.62
CA GLY A 23 -1.42 20.59 -6.66
C GLY A 23 -0.45 19.72 -7.46
N ALA A 24 -0.26 18.44 -7.08
CA ALA A 24 0.56 17.50 -7.82
C ALA A 24 -0.09 17.15 -9.18
N THR A 25 0.67 17.31 -10.25
CA THR A 25 0.22 16.94 -11.61
C THR A 25 0.71 15.55 -12.03
N ASN A 26 1.80 15.08 -11.45
CA ASN A 26 2.43 13.81 -11.75
C ASN A 26 2.26 12.79 -10.61
N LEU A 27 1.00 12.48 -10.29
CA LEU A 27 0.67 11.56 -9.20
C LEU A 27 0.77 10.10 -9.63
N ARG A 28 1.44 9.30 -8.79
CA ARG A 28 1.47 7.84 -8.92
C ARG A 28 0.88 7.14 -7.70
N GLU A 29 -0.02 6.21 -7.98
CA GLU A 29 -0.63 5.37 -6.95
C GLU A 29 0.26 4.17 -6.63
N TYR A 30 0.57 3.98 -5.35
CA TYR A 30 1.28 2.83 -4.81
C TYR A 30 0.37 2.06 -3.87
N ARG A 31 0.15 0.77 -4.18
CA ARG A 31 -0.60 -0.15 -3.32
C ARG A 31 0.38 -1.03 -2.57
N ILE A 32 0.51 -0.81 -1.26
CA ILE A 32 1.54 -1.43 -0.42
C ILE A 32 0.87 -2.43 0.52
N TYR A 33 1.36 -3.67 0.49
CA TYR A 33 0.98 -4.71 1.42
C TYR A 33 1.54 -4.41 2.81
N ARG A 34 0.68 -4.41 3.82
CA ARG A 34 1.03 -4.17 5.22
C ARG A 34 0.51 -5.31 6.06
N TRP A 35 1.40 -5.89 6.86
CA TRP A 35 1.11 -6.88 7.87
C TRP A 35 2.15 -6.74 8.99
N SER A 36 1.72 -6.83 10.23
CA SER A 36 2.60 -6.80 11.40
C SER A 36 2.44 -8.10 12.18
N PRO A 37 3.53 -8.71 12.67
CA PRO A 37 3.42 -9.82 13.62
C PRO A 37 3.04 -9.33 15.03
N ASP A 38 3.11 -8.02 15.29
CA ASP A 38 2.83 -7.41 16.59
C ASP A 38 1.33 -7.11 16.80
N ASP A 39 0.53 -7.17 15.72
CA ASP A 39 -0.93 -7.06 15.78
C ASP A 39 -1.60 -8.38 15.35
N ASP A 40 -2.81 -8.64 15.84
CA ASP A 40 -3.64 -9.78 15.42
C ASP A 40 -4.46 -9.44 14.15
N GLU A 41 -4.04 -8.45 13.36
CA GLU A 41 -4.77 -8.01 12.18
C GLU A 41 -4.47 -8.88 10.96
N ASN A 42 -5.47 -8.99 10.09
CA ASN A 42 -5.24 -9.54 8.76
C ASN A 42 -4.33 -8.62 7.96
N PRO A 43 -3.58 -9.16 6.98
CA PRO A 43 -2.89 -8.33 6.02
C PRO A 43 -3.83 -7.39 5.29
N ARG A 44 -3.32 -6.20 4.97
CA ARG A 44 -4.09 -5.19 4.24
C ARG A 44 -3.29 -4.57 3.11
N MET A 45 -4.00 -3.98 2.15
CA MET A 45 -3.41 -3.18 1.08
C MET A 45 -3.70 -1.70 1.32
N ASP A 46 -2.68 -0.96 1.72
CA ASP A 46 -2.75 0.50 1.89
C ASP A 46 -2.45 1.19 0.54
N THR A 47 -3.12 2.30 0.26
CA THR A 47 -2.94 3.09 -0.98
C THR A 47 -2.29 4.42 -0.66
N TYR A 48 -1.17 4.71 -1.33
CA TYR A 48 -0.41 5.96 -1.25
C TYR A 48 -0.41 6.66 -2.60
N PHE A 49 -0.43 7.99 -2.57
CA PHE A 49 -0.27 8.81 -3.76
C PHE A 49 1.00 9.63 -3.59
N VAL A 50 1.97 9.40 -4.47
CA VAL A 50 3.27 10.09 -4.45
C VAL A 50 3.36 10.98 -5.67
N ASP A 51 3.81 12.22 -5.47
CA ASP A 51 4.19 13.09 -6.58
C ASP A 51 5.55 12.65 -7.12
N MET A 52 5.58 12.24 -8.39
CA MET A 52 6.79 11.77 -9.06
C MET A 52 7.74 12.91 -9.42
N ASP A 53 7.32 14.17 -9.30
CA ASP A 53 8.20 15.32 -9.49
C ASP A 53 9.07 15.58 -8.24
N ASP A 54 8.57 15.21 -7.06
CA ASP A 54 9.27 15.30 -5.76
C ASP A 54 9.96 13.98 -5.35
N CYS A 55 9.83 12.93 -6.17
CA CYS A 55 10.34 11.59 -5.89
C CYS A 55 11.36 11.15 -6.95
N GLY A 56 12.37 10.39 -6.52
CA GLY A 56 13.30 9.75 -7.45
C GLY A 56 12.59 8.81 -8.43
N PRO A 57 13.22 8.50 -9.58
CA PRO A 57 12.58 7.76 -10.67
C PRO A 57 12.32 6.29 -10.34
N MET A 58 12.93 5.74 -9.28
CA MET A 58 12.86 4.32 -8.95
C MET A 58 11.79 4.02 -7.89
N VAL A 59 11.25 2.80 -7.94
CA VAL A 59 10.27 2.34 -6.94
C VAL A 59 10.84 2.36 -5.52
N LEU A 60 12.14 2.09 -5.38
CA LEU A 60 12.81 2.15 -4.07
C LEU A 60 12.77 3.58 -3.48
N ASP A 61 12.93 4.60 -4.33
CA ASP A 61 12.85 6.01 -3.90
C ASP A 61 11.45 6.32 -3.37
N ALA A 62 10.41 5.85 -4.06
CA ALA A 62 9.02 6.01 -3.62
C ALA A 62 8.74 5.27 -2.29
N LEU A 63 9.32 4.08 -2.09
CA LEU A 63 9.19 3.37 -0.81
C LEU A 63 9.90 4.10 0.34
N LEU A 64 11.05 4.73 0.06
CA LEU A 64 11.76 5.56 1.03
C LEU A 64 11.00 6.85 1.35
N TYR A 65 10.37 7.46 0.35
CA TYR A 65 9.53 8.65 0.52
C TYR A 65 8.29 8.36 1.39
N ILE A 66 7.69 7.17 1.26
CA ILE A 66 6.48 6.76 2.00
C ILE A 66 6.78 6.37 3.47
N LYS A 67 8.04 6.03 3.79
CA LYS A 67 8.42 5.49 5.10
C LYS A 67 8.40 6.53 6.21
#